data_AF-X0W489-F1
#
_entry.id   AF-X0W489-F1
#
_cell.length_a   1.000
_cell.length_b   1.000
_cell.length_c   1.000
_cell.angle_alpha   90.00
_cell.angle_beta   90.00
_cell.angle_gamma   90.00
#
_symmetry.space_group_name_H-M   'P 1'
#
loop_
_entity.id
_entity.type
_entity.pdbx_description
1 polymer ?
#
loop_
_entity_poly.entity_id
_entity_poly.type
_entity_poly.pdbx_seq_one_letter_code
_entity_poly.pdbx_strand_id
1 'polypeptide(L)'
;MNSATPISPEIEEILKDPKLFDKIDREFDKMIVGEKKARRTIFLFSCGRLVLNAESTSTNLLVNDESGMGKDHVTKNVLKIYPNWNGNPGIVHHRVRISPTAFCYWHNCKFEEDWTWDGKIFYGEDISNNVLNSDMFKLMA
;
A
#
# COMPACT_ATOMS: atom_id res chain seq x y z
N MET A 1 -12.40 -2.41 22.17
CA MET A 1 -13.23 -3.09 21.15
C MET A 1 -13.94 -2.00 20.36
N ASN A 2 -13.45 -1.69 19.15
CA ASN A 2 -14.13 -0.71 18.31
C ASN A 2 -15.49 -1.28 17.91
N SER A 3 -16.56 -0.58 18.29
CA SER A 3 -17.90 -0.87 17.79
C SER A 3 -17.86 -0.74 16.27
N ALA A 4 -17.91 -1.86 15.56
CA ALA A 4 -17.93 -1.86 14.10
C ALA A 4 -19.16 -1.05 13.68
N THR A 5 -18.93 0.09 13.04
CA THR A 5 -19.98 0.88 12.42
C THR A 5 -20.79 -0.05 11.51
N PRO A 6 -22.12 -0.09 11.62
CA PRO A 6 -22.93 -0.96 10.77
C PRO A 6 -22.65 -0.62 9.31
N ILE A 7 -22.22 -1.64 8.56
CA ILE A 7 -21.96 -1.53 7.12
C ILE A 7 -23.31 -1.35 6.43
N SER A 8 -23.41 -0.44 5.45
CA SER A 8 -24.66 -0.28 4.70
C SER A 8 -24.98 -1.55 3.90
N PRO A 9 -26.26 -1.88 3.68
CA PRO A 9 -26.65 -3.05 2.89
C PRO A 9 -26.03 -3.07 1.48
N GLU A 10 -25.86 -1.88 0.89
CA GLU A 10 -25.24 -1.70 -0.43
C GLU A 10 -23.76 -2.12 -0.43
N ILE A 11 -23.00 -1.73 0.60
CA ILE A 11 -21.59 -2.13 0.74
C ILE A 11 -21.51 -3.64 0.99
N GLU A 12 -22.40 -4.18 1.81
CA GLU A 12 -22.43 -5.62 2.09
C GLU A 12 -22.71 -6.44 0.82
N GLU A 13 -23.62 -5.98 -0.04
CA GLU A 13 -23.89 -6.61 -1.34
C GLU A 13 -22.65 -6.60 -2.24
N ILE A 14 -21.96 -5.45 -2.31
CA ILE A 14 -20.71 -5.32 -3.09
C ILE A 14 -19.64 -6.29 -2.57
N LEU A 15 -19.47 -6.38 -1.25
CA LEU A 15 -18.46 -7.24 -0.62
C LEU A 15 -18.73 -8.74 -0.81
N LYS A 16 -20.00 -9.13 -0.98
CA LYS A 16 -20.40 -10.53 -1.23
C LYS A 16 -20.35 -10.93 -2.71
N ASP A 17 -20.10 -9.97 -3.62
CA ASP A 17 -20.02 -10.28 -5.05
C ASP A 17 -18.79 -11.15 -5.37
N PRO A 18 -18.97 -12.38 -5.90
CA PRO A 18 -17.85 -13.24 -6.26
C PRO A 18 -16.97 -12.67 -7.39
N LYS A 19 -17.46 -11.68 -8.13
CA LYS A 19 -16.75 -10.96 -9.20
C LYS A 19 -16.20 -9.61 -8.74
N LEU A 20 -16.22 -9.32 -7.44
CA LEU A 20 -15.73 -8.06 -6.89
C LEU A 20 -14.30 -7.74 -7.36
N PHE A 21 -13.40 -8.73 -7.33
CA PHE A 21 -12.02 -8.51 -7.74
C PHE A 21 -11.89 -8.13 -9.22
N ASP A 22 -12.69 -8.75 -10.10
CA ASP A 22 -12.73 -8.36 -11.51
C ASP A 22 -13.36 -6.98 -11.73
N LYS A 23 -14.34 -6.59 -10.90
CA LYS A 23 -14.91 -5.24 -10.94
C LYS A 23 -13.89 -4.19 -10.54
N ILE A 24 -13.12 -4.43 -9.47
CA ILE A 24 -12.01 -3.56 -9.05
C ILE A 24 -10.94 -3.50 -10.15
N ASP A 25 -10.57 -4.64 -10.74
CA ASP A 25 -9.59 -4.68 -11.81
C ASP A 25 -10.00 -3.84 -13.03
N ARG A 26 -11.30 -3.82 -13.38
CA ARG A 26 -11.83 -2.96 -14.44
C ARG A 26 -11.76 -1.48 -14.12
N GLU A 27 -11.82 -1.10 -12.85
CA GLU A 27 -11.65 0.31 -12.46
C GLU A 27 -10.24 0.81 -12.80
N PHE A 28 -9.23 -0.07 -12.76
CA PHE A 28 -7.87 0.28 -13.17
C PHE A 28 -7.74 0.54 -14.69
N ASP A 29 -8.64 0.00 -15.53
CA ASP A 29 -8.62 0.24 -16.99
C ASP A 29 -8.80 1.73 -17.33
N LYS A 30 -9.35 2.53 -16.41
CA LYS A 30 -9.50 3.98 -16.59
C LYS A 30 -8.18 4.75 -16.64
N MET A 31 -7.14 4.21 -15.99
CA MET A 31 -5.85 4.89 -15.81
C MET A 31 -4.65 4.10 -16.31
N ILE A 32 -4.79 2.77 -16.44
CA ILE A 32 -3.73 1.84 -16.81
C ILE A 32 -4.22 0.99 -17.98
N VAL A 33 -3.51 1.07 -19.11
CA VAL A 33 -3.77 0.22 -20.27
C VAL A 33 -2.95 -1.06 -20.11
N GLY A 34 -3.62 -2.22 -19.99
CA GLY A 34 -2.93 -3.51 -19.85
C GLY A 34 -2.46 -3.81 -18.43
N GLU A 35 -1.30 -4.46 -18.30
CA GLU A 35 -0.65 -4.81 -17.02
C GLU A 35 -1.54 -5.52 -16.00
N LYS A 36 -2.50 -6.33 -16.49
CA LYS A 36 -3.54 -6.96 -15.66
C LYS A 36 -2.97 -7.79 -14.51
N LYS A 37 -1.89 -8.54 -14.76
CA LYS A 37 -1.25 -9.34 -13.71
C LYS A 37 -0.59 -8.44 -12.67
N ALA A 38 0.22 -7.47 -13.10
CA ALA A 38 0.93 -6.58 -12.20
C ALA A 38 -0.04 -5.78 -11.31
N ARG A 39 -1.06 -5.15 -11.90
CA ARG A 39 -2.02 -4.34 -11.13
C ARG A 39 -2.83 -5.16 -10.13
N ARG A 40 -3.23 -6.38 -10.49
CA ARG A 40 -3.91 -7.33 -9.60
C ARG A 40 -3.01 -7.73 -8.45
N THR A 41 -1.76 -8.05 -8.72
CA THR A 41 -0.76 -8.41 -7.71
C THR A 41 -0.51 -7.24 -6.75
N ILE A 42 -0.27 -6.04 -7.26
CA ILE A 42 -0.04 -4.84 -6.45
C ILE A 42 -1.23 -4.60 -5.51
N PHE A 43 -2.47 -4.66 -6.03
CA PHE A 43 -3.67 -4.48 -5.21
C PHE A 43 -3.84 -5.56 -4.14
N LEU A 44 -3.60 -6.84 -4.48
CA LEU A 44 -3.70 -7.95 -3.54
C LEU A 44 -2.68 -7.80 -2.40
N PHE A 45 -1.44 -7.49 -2.72
CA PHE A 45 -0.39 -7.27 -1.73
C PHE A 45 -0.70 -6.06 -0.84
N SER A 46 -1.22 -4.96 -1.41
CA SER A 46 -1.58 -3.78 -0.62
C SER A 46 -2.78 -4.03 0.31
N CYS A 47 -3.65 -5.00 0.00
CA CYS A 47 -4.71 -5.45 0.90
C CYS A 47 -4.18 -6.27 2.09
N GLY A 48 -2.93 -6.73 2.07
CA GLY A 48 -2.28 -7.41 3.20
C GLY A 48 -2.32 -6.61 4.50
N ARG A 49 -2.36 -5.27 4.42
CA ARG A 49 -2.53 -4.37 5.58
C ARG A 49 -3.81 -4.62 6.40
N LEU A 50 -4.81 -5.30 5.82
CA LEU A 50 -6.09 -5.61 6.46
C LEU A 50 -6.09 -6.99 7.15
N VAL A 51 -5.03 -7.77 6.96
CA VAL A 51 -4.89 -9.10 7.57
C VAL A 51 -4.42 -8.94 9.01
N LEU A 52 -5.23 -9.40 9.95
CA LEU A 52 -4.88 -9.40 11.36
C LEU A 52 -3.76 -10.40 11.63
N ASN A 53 -2.78 -10.00 12.44
CA ASN A 53 -1.60 -10.82 12.79
C ASN A 53 -0.81 -11.30 11.56
N ALA A 54 -0.82 -10.53 10.47
CA ALA A 54 0.11 -10.80 9.38
C ALA A 54 1.54 -10.62 9.90
N GLU A 55 2.41 -11.59 9.60
CA GLU A 55 3.84 -11.38 9.80
C GLU A 55 4.25 -10.21 8.92
N SER A 56 4.80 -9.20 9.58
CA SER A 56 5.62 -8.14 9.05
C SER A 56 6.08 -8.24 7.60
N THR A 57 6.82 -9.30 7.31
CA THR A 57 7.51 -9.51 6.05
C THR A 57 6.61 -10.05 4.92
N SER A 58 5.39 -10.47 5.23
CA SER A 58 4.50 -11.21 4.32
C SER A 58 3.87 -10.35 3.23
N THR A 59 3.94 -9.02 3.36
CA THR A 59 3.22 -8.07 2.49
C THR A 59 4.15 -7.13 1.73
N ASN A 60 5.47 -7.32 1.84
CA ASN A 60 6.45 -6.56 1.10
C ASN A 60 6.45 -6.95 -0.38
N LEU A 61 6.28 -5.97 -1.27
CA LEU A 61 6.31 -6.15 -2.72
C LEU A 61 7.35 -5.23 -3.33
N LEU A 62 8.30 -5.82 -4.08
CA LEU A 62 9.22 -5.08 -4.94
C LEU A 62 8.71 -5.13 -6.37
N VAL A 63 8.37 -3.97 -6.93
CA VAL A 63 8.04 -3.82 -8.36
C VAL A 63 9.28 -3.36 -9.09
N ASN A 64 9.86 -4.22 -9.92
CA ASN A 64 11.07 -3.93 -10.67
C ASN A 64 10.84 -4.15 -12.16
N ASP A 65 11.41 -3.25 -12.97
CA ASP A 65 11.36 -3.29 -14.43
C ASP A 65 12.45 -2.37 -15.00
N GLU A 66 12.68 -2.46 -16.31
CA GLU A 66 13.55 -1.53 -17.03
C GLU A 66 13.09 -0.06 -16.86
N SER A 67 14.05 0.85 -16.96
CA SER A 67 13.76 2.28 -16.84
C SER A 67 12.83 2.72 -17.96
N GLY A 68 11.78 3.48 -17.62
CA GLY A 68 10.81 4.00 -18.59
C GLY A 68 9.65 3.05 -18.93
N MET A 69 9.57 1.85 -18.32
CA MET A 69 8.46 0.91 -18.55
C MET A 69 7.16 1.25 -17.79
N GLY A 70 7.12 2.37 -17.07
CA GLY A 70 5.90 2.84 -16.41
C GLY A 70 5.52 2.12 -15.12
N LYS A 71 6.45 1.36 -14.50
CA LYS A 71 6.24 0.70 -13.20
C LYS A 71 5.71 1.63 -12.10
N ASP A 72 6.20 2.86 -12.06
CA ASP A 72 5.76 3.88 -11.10
C ASP A 72 4.34 4.36 -11.43
N HIS A 73 4.01 4.51 -12.71
CA HIS A 73 2.66 4.84 -13.17
C HIS A 73 1.65 3.76 -12.79
N VAL A 74 1.98 2.49 -13.03
CA VAL A 74 1.12 1.35 -12.68
C VAL A 74 0.91 1.30 -11.17
N THR A 75 1.99 1.26 -10.39
CA THR A 75 1.93 1.13 -8.93
C THR A 75 1.17 2.27 -8.28
N LYS A 76 1.50 3.52 -8.67
CA LYS A 76 0.80 4.72 -8.19
C LYS A 76 -0.70 4.69 -8.47
N ASN A 77 -1.11 4.35 -9.69
CA ASN A 77 -2.53 4.39 -10.04
C ASN A 77 -3.33 3.24 -9.45
N VAL A 78 -2.72 2.09 -9.16
CA VAL A 78 -3.37 1.03 -8.39
C VAL A 78 -3.63 1.49 -6.97
N LEU A 79 -2.62 2.03 -6.29
CA LEU A 79 -2.73 2.37 -4.88
C LEU A 79 -3.60 3.63 -4.63
N LYS A 80 -3.84 4.46 -5.65
CA LYS A 80 -4.82 5.58 -5.59
C LYS A 80 -6.26 5.16 -5.28
N ILE A 81 -6.58 3.87 -5.37
CA ILE A 81 -7.89 3.36 -4.98
C ILE A 81 -8.17 3.54 -3.48
N TYR A 82 -7.12 3.64 -2.65
CA TYR A 82 -7.29 3.82 -1.22
C TYR A 82 -7.68 5.27 -0.88
N PRO A 83 -8.62 5.46 0.07
CA PRO A 83 -8.99 6.79 0.51
C PRO A 83 -7.79 7.52 1.11
N ASN A 84 -7.79 8.84 0.97
CA ASN A 84 -6.71 9.71 1.43
C ASN A 84 -5.33 9.31 0.86
N TRP A 85 -5.29 8.90 -0.41
CA TRP A 85 -4.05 8.70 -1.17
C TRP A 85 -3.09 9.89 -0.93
N ASN A 86 -2.00 9.64 -0.19
CA ASN A 86 -0.98 10.63 0.16
C ASN A 86 -1.46 11.83 1.02
N GLY A 87 -2.55 11.68 1.78
CA GLY A 87 -3.06 12.67 2.75
C GLY A 87 -2.71 12.33 4.21
N ASN A 88 -3.24 13.09 5.18
CA ASN A 88 -3.11 12.81 6.62
C ASN A 88 -4.49 12.46 7.23
N PRO A 89 -4.68 11.35 7.96
CA PRO A 89 -3.75 10.24 8.23
C PRO A 89 -3.87 9.17 7.13
N GLY A 90 -3.38 9.48 5.93
CA GLY A 90 -3.61 8.68 4.73
C GLY A 90 -3.16 7.24 4.87
N ILE A 91 -3.86 6.33 4.18
CA ILE A 91 -3.52 4.91 4.19
C ILE A 91 -2.17 4.67 3.49
N VAL A 92 -1.85 5.49 2.48
CA VAL A 92 -0.63 5.33 1.69
C VAL A 92 0.32 6.50 1.93
N HIS A 93 1.53 6.16 2.38
CA HIS A 93 2.64 7.06 2.64
C HIS A 93 3.64 6.97 1.50
N HIS A 94 3.64 7.99 0.63
CA HIS A 94 4.50 8.02 -0.55
C HIS A 94 5.80 8.81 -0.31
N ARG A 95 6.93 8.22 -0.71
CA ARG A 95 8.23 8.92 -0.79
C ARG A 95 8.98 8.55 -2.06
N VAL A 96 9.60 9.56 -2.66
CA VAL A 96 10.59 9.40 -3.72
C VAL A 96 11.96 9.54 -3.07
N ARG A 97 12.83 8.53 -3.19
CA ARG A 97 14.22 8.56 -2.70
C ARG A 97 14.36 8.99 -1.24
N ILE A 98 14.15 8.05 -0.32
CA ILE A 98 14.40 8.26 1.11
C ILE A 98 15.79 7.77 1.50
N SER A 99 16.50 8.48 2.38
CA SER A 99 17.76 7.99 2.96
C SER A 99 17.47 7.08 4.17
N PRO A 100 18.37 6.15 4.52
CA PRO A 100 18.18 5.31 5.72
C PRO A 100 17.96 6.15 6.98
N THR A 101 18.72 7.23 7.16
CA THR A 101 18.58 8.14 8.30
C THR A 101 17.21 8.81 8.33
N ALA A 102 16.76 9.37 7.20
CA ALA A 102 15.45 9.99 7.12
C ALA A 102 14.33 8.98 7.37
N PHE A 103 14.51 7.74 6.92
CA PHE A 103 13.55 6.67 7.13
C PHE A 103 13.41 6.28 8.61
N CYS A 104 14.53 6.17 9.33
CA CYS A 104 14.53 5.90 10.78
C CYS A 104 13.81 6.98 11.59
N TYR A 105 13.84 8.24 11.15
CA TYR A 105 13.29 9.37 11.90
C TYR A 105 11.94 9.88 11.38
N TRP A 106 11.38 9.26 10.33
CA TRP A 106 10.18 9.80 9.70
C TRP A 106 9.00 9.85 10.68
N HIS A 107 8.71 8.75 11.36
CA HIS A 107 7.72 8.71 12.43
C HIS A 107 8.41 8.37 13.74
N ASN A 108 8.62 9.39 14.57
CA ASN A 108 9.37 9.28 15.80
C ASN A 108 8.41 9.06 16.97
N CYS A 109 8.50 7.91 17.62
CA CYS A 109 7.66 7.55 18.76
C CYS A 109 7.73 8.54 19.93
N LYS A 110 8.79 9.38 20.05
CA LYS A 110 8.85 10.44 21.07
C LYS A 110 7.91 11.61 20.82
N PHE A 111 7.52 11.83 19.57
CA PHE A 111 6.62 12.92 19.16
C PHE A 111 5.27 12.39 18.65
N GLU A 112 5.23 11.13 18.25
CA GLU A 112 4.06 10.42 17.74
C GLU A 112 3.93 9.07 18.45
N GLU A 113 3.62 9.09 19.76
CA GLU A 113 3.58 7.88 20.61
C GLU A 113 2.61 6.81 20.11
N ASP A 114 1.50 7.23 19.49
CA ASP A 114 0.47 6.34 18.96
C ASP A 114 0.71 5.89 17.50
N TRP A 115 1.84 6.29 16.90
CA TRP A 115 2.10 5.98 15.49
C TRP A 115 2.59 4.54 15.29
N THR A 116 1.82 3.76 14.53
CA THR A 116 2.22 2.43 14.06
C THR A 116 2.07 2.32 12.54
N TRP A 117 2.76 1.36 11.92
CA TRP A 117 2.55 1.02 10.50
C TRP A 117 1.32 0.14 10.25
N ASP A 118 0.60 -0.25 11.31
CA ASP A 118 -0.60 -1.07 11.19
C ASP A 118 -1.65 -0.40 10.32
N GLY A 119 -2.16 -1.18 9.36
CA GLY A 119 -3.19 -0.74 8.42
C GLY A 119 -2.72 0.28 7.38
N LYS A 120 -1.42 0.60 7.30
CA LYS A 120 -0.83 1.58 6.38
C LYS A 120 0.04 0.90 5.32
N ILE A 121 0.31 1.63 4.24
CA ILE A 121 1.16 1.20 3.12
C ILE A 121 2.29 2.20 2.98
N PHE A 122 3.53 1.73 3.02
CA PHE A 122 4.68 2.50 2.56
C PHE A 122 4.87 2.28 1.06
N TYR A 123 4.81 3.34 0.27
CA TYR A 123 5.10 3.33 -1.17
C TYR A 123 6.39 4.12 -1.42
N GLY A 124 7.47 3.42 -1.75
CA GLY A 124 8.78 4.00 -2.01
C GLY A 124 9.15 3.91 -3.50
N GLU A 125 9.28 5.05 -4.16
CA GLU A 125 9.85 5.15 -5.51
C GLU A 125 11.37 5.31 -5.45
N ASP A 126 12.10 4.66 -6.38
CA ASP A 126 13.57 4.69 -6.47
C ASP A 126 14.29 4.30 -5.15
N ILE A 127 13.81 3.26 -4.46
CA ILE A 127 14.41 2.82 -3.20
C ILE A 127 15.78 2.16 -3.45
N SER A 128 16.81 2.64 -2.73
CA SER A 128 18.15 2.05 -2.85
C SER A 128 18.28 0.76 -2.03
N ASN A 129 19.20 -0.12 -2.44
CA ASN A 129 19.53 -1.34 -1.68
C ASN A 129 19.94 -1.05 -0.23
N ASN A 130 20.59 0.09 0.03
CA ASN A 130 20.99 0.46 1.39
C ASN A 130 19.78 0.70 2.31
N VAL A 131 18.68 1.21 1.76
CA VAL A 131 17.43 1.43 2.52
C VAL A 131 16.69 0.11 2.71
N LEU A 132 16.61 -0.73 1.67
CA LEU A 132 16.00 -2.05 1.75
C LEU A 132 16.67 -2.94 2.80
N ASN A 133 17.99 -2.81 2.97
CA ASN A 133 18.77 -3.55 3.97
C ASN A 133 18.86 -2.84 5.33
N SER A 134 18.24 -1.67 5.49
CA SER A 134 18.26 -0.95 6.77
C SER A 134 17.37 -1.65 7.80
N ASP A 135 17.75 -1.57 9.08
CA ASP A 135 16.97 -2.19 10.16
C ASP A 135 15.57 -1.58 10.29
N MET A 136 15.38 -0.34 9.88
CA MET A 136 14.06 0.28 9.86
C MET A 136 13.09 -0.47 8.94
N PHE A 137 13.55 -0.95 7.79
CA PHE A 137 12.69 -1.73 6.88
C PHE A 137 12.22 -3.05 7.52
N LYS A 138 13.01 -3.61 8.45
CA LYS A 138 12.65 -4.80 9.23
C LYS A 138 11.69 -4.51 10.40
N LEU A 139 11.62 -3.25 10.84
CA LEU A 139 10.76 -2.80 11.95
C LEU A 139 9.40 -2.28 11.49
N MET A 140 9.29 -1.82 10.22
CA MET A 140 8.00 -1.41 9.64
C MET A 140 7.18 -2.59 9.13
N ALA A 141 7.88 -3.65 8.77
CA ALA A 141 7.34 -4.97 8.67
C ALA A 141 6.93 -5.32 10.11
#